data_AF-A0A2R7Y4Q1-F1
#
_entry.id   AF-A0A2R7Y4Q1-F1
#
_cell.length_a   1.000
_cell.length_b   1.000
_cell.length_c   1.000
_cell.angle_alpha   90.00
_cell.angle_beta   90.00
_cell.angle_gamma   90.00
#
_symmetry.space_group_name_H-M   'P 1'
#
loop_
_entity.id
_entity.type
_entity.pdbx_description
1 polymer ?
#
loop_
_entity_poly.entity_id
_entity_poly.type
_entity_poly.pdbx_seq_one_letter_code
_entity_poly.pdbx_strand_id
1 'polypeptide(L)'
;MKISEIDGVALVKPALTYLRGSVLVTSLRMLITTSLFLPLGLVVEGRFVSGKLLRDVLIASILTGFLSLSVGVLIFTQAINVAGVSASIIATAQTPILSQITTKLISKESLSRRNVLGAFVVSGGILLAML
;
A
#
# COMPACT_ATOMS: atom_id res chain seq x y z
N MET A 1 12.41 -18.00 -20.50
CA MET A 1 12.15 -17.16 -19.32
C MET A 1 12.08 -15.71 -19.81
N LYS A 2 10.87 -15.21 -20.12
CA LYS A 2 10.67 -13.84 -20.62
C LYS A 2 10.74 -12.90 -19.42
N ILE A 3 11.79 -12.08 -19.39
CA ILE A 3 11.93 -10.96 -18.47
C ILE A 3 11.15 -9.81 -19.12
N SER A 4 9.88 -9.64 -18.77
CA SER A 4 9.10 -8.46 -19.14
C SER A 4 8.41 -7.93 -17.91
N GLU A 5 8.66 -6.65 -17.62
CA GLU A 5 8.11 -5.83 -16.53
C GLU A 5 8.50 -6.28 -15.11
N ILE A 6 9.67 -5.79 -14.68
CA ILE A 6 10.07 -5.86 -13.27
C ILE A 6 9.31 -4.76 -12.51
N ASP A 7 8.02 -5.00 -12.25
CA ASP A 7 7.33 -4.27 -11.20
C ASP A 7 7.87 -4.71 -9.84
N GLY A 8 7.98 -3.78 -8.88
CA GLY A 8 8.49 -4.10 -7.54
C GLY A 8 7.71 -5.22 -6.83
N VAL A 9 6.47 -5.48 -7.25
CA VAL A 9 5.63 -6.60 -6.79
C VAL A 9 6.06 -7.93 -7.41
N ALA A 10 6.55 -7.94 -8.64
CA ALA A 10 7.02 -9.14 -9.33
C ALA A 10 8.22 -9.81 -8.62
N LEU A 11 9.03 -9.00 -7.92
CA LEU A 11 10.19 -9.48 -7.15
C LEU A 11 9.82 -10.04 -5.77
N VAL A 12 8.62 -9.78 -5.26
CA VAL A 12 8.17 -10.27 -3.93
C VAL A 12 8.02 -11.78 -3.93
N LYS A 13 7.47 -12.38 -5.01
CA LYS A 13 7.26 -13.83 -5.10
C LYS A 13 8.58 -14.62 -5.16
N PRO A 14 9.59 -14.24 -5.97
CA PRO A 14 10.93 -14.78 -5.85
C PRO A 14 11.49 -14.64 -4.43
N ALA A 15 11.41 -13.45 -3.81
CA ALA A 15 11.93 -13.24 -2.45
C ALA A 15 11.28 -14.17 -1.42
N LEU A 16 9.96 -14.40 -1.49
CA LEU A 16 9.24 -15.35 -0.65
C LEU A 16 9.72 -16.79 -0.86
N THR A 17 10.06 -17.16 -2.09
CA THR A 17 10.57 -18.50 -2.43
C THR A 17 11.95 -18.73 -1.81
N TYR A 18 12.83 -17.74 -1.85
CA TYR A 18 14.18 -17.82 -1.29
C TYR A 18 14.20 -17.74 0.24
N LEU A 19 13.44 -16.81 0.83
CA LEU A 19 13.51 -16.51 2.27
C LEU A 19 12.48 -17.29 3.12
N ARG A 20 11.56 -18.05 2.48
CA ARG A 20 10.57 -18.95 3.11
C ARG A 20 9.79 -18.34 4.29
N GLY A 21 9.53 -17.04 4.26
CA GLY A 21 8.77 -16.36 5.33
C GLY A 21 8.27 -14.97 4.93
N SER A 22 6.94 -14.80 4.93
CA SER A 22 6.29 -13.53 4.57
C SER A 22 6.61 -12.40 5.54
N VAL A 23 6.70 -12.70 6.84
CA VAL A 23 7.08 -11.74 7.87
C VAL A 23 8.50 -11.23 7.65
N LEU A 24 9.47 -12.13 7.40
CA LEU A 24 10.87 -11.74 7.19
C LEU A 24 11.05 -10.86 5.94
N VAL A 25 10.45 -11.26 4.81
CA VAL A 25 10.47 -10.47 3.56
C VAL A 25 9.86 -9.09 3.78
N THR A 26 8.74 -9.03 4.50
CA THR A 26 8.07 -7.77 4.82
C THR A 26 8.96 -6.89 5.70
N SER A 27 9.50 -7.42 6.80
CA SER A 27 10.36 -6.69 7.73
C SER A 27 11.61 -6.12 7.05
N LEU A 28 12.27 -6.91 6.19
CA LEU A 28 13.42 -6.44 5.42
C LEU A 28 13.03 -5.29 4.47
N ARG A 29 11.90 -5.41 3.79
CA ARG A 29 11.38 -4.35 2.91
C ARG A 29 11.09 -3.07 3.71
N MET A 30 10.48 -3.18 4.90
CA MET A 30 10.22 -2.02 5.75
C MET A 30 11.52 -1.35 6.20
N LEU A 31 12.50 -2.15 6.65
CA LEU A 31 13.77 -1.65 7.15
C LEU A 31 14.54 -0.89 6.07
N ILE A 32 14.62 -1.44 4.86
CA ILE A 32 15.29 -0.81 3.72
C ILE A 32 14.55 0.47 3.29
N THR A 33 13.22 0.43 3.23
CA THR A 33 12.42 1.61 2.83
C THR A 33 12.60 2.74 3.85
N THR A 34 12.47 2.43 5.15
CA THR A 34 12.62 3.44 6.20
C THR A 34 14.04 4.00 6.25
N SER A 35 15.07 3.16 6.15
CA SER A 35 16.46 3.64 6.20
C SER A 35 16.83 4.56 5.03
N LEU A 36 16.24 4.32 3.85
CA LEU A 36 16.46 5.16 2.67
C LEU A 36 15.67 6.48 2.73
N PHE A 37 14.39 6.43 3.09
CA PHE A 37 13.50 7.59 2.98
C PHE A 37 13.43 8.47 4.23
N LEU A 38 13.68 7.92 5.42
CA LEU A 38 13.69 8.71 6.67
C LEU A 38 14.71 9.85 6.65
N PRO A 39 16.00 9.65 6.32
CA PRO A 39 16.96 10.75 6.31
C PRO A 39 16.62 11.81 5.25
N LEU A 40 16.10 11.39 4.09
CA LEU A 40 15.64 12.31 3.03
C LEU A 40 14.47 13.16 3.51
N GLY A 41 13.47 12.54 4.15
CA GLY A 41 12.31 13.24 4.71
C GLY A 41 12.73 14.28 5.76
N LEU A 42 13.65 13.92 6.65
CA LEU A 42 14.17 14.83 7.69
C LEU A 42 14.94 16.03 7.13
N VAL A 43 15.62 15.87 5.98
CA VAL A 43 16.33 16.98 5.33
C VAL A 43 15.35 17.90 4.61
N VAL A 44 14.33 17.34 3.94
CA VAL A 44 13.35 18.10 3.14
C VAL A 44 12.37 18.88 4.00
N GLU A 45 11.86 18.30 5.09
CA GLU A 45 10.86 18.98 5.94
C GLU A 45 11.44 20.06 6.86
N GLY A 46 12.77 20.25 6.83
CA GLY A 46 13.46 21.22 7.68
C GLY A 46 13.65 20.69 9.10
N ARG A 47 14.87 20.85 9.62
CA ARG A 47 15.29 20.31 10.92
C ARG A 47 14.35 20.79 12.04
N PHE A 48 13.85 19.82 12.81
CA PHE A 48 13.13 19.98 14.08
C PHE A 48 11.88 20.86 14.01
N VAL A 49 10.84 20.23 13.47
CA VAL A 49 9.44 20.39 13.82
C VAL A 49 9.27 20.81 15.31
N SER A 50 8.60 21.95 15.58
CA SER A 50 8.29 22.40 16.95
C SER A 50 7.62 21.28 17.76
N GLY A 51 7.78 21.24 19.10
CA GLY A 51 7.32 20.11 19.91
C GLY A 51 5.84 19.71 19.74
N LYS A 52 4.96 20.69 19.43
CA LYS A 52 3.55 20.42 19.12
C LYS A 52 3.36 19.81 17.72
N LEU A 53 4.03 20.37 16.72
CA LEU A 53 3.99 19.87 15.35
C LEU A 53 4.62 18.45 15.27
N LEU A 54 5.61 18.16 16.13
CA LEU A 54 6.29 16.86 16.19
C LEU A 54 5.34 15.78 16.69
N ARG A 55 4.55 16.10 17.72
CA ARG A 55 3.52 15.18 18.24
C ARG A 55 2.46 14.86 17.19
N ASP A 56 1.98 15.89 16.48
CA ASP A 56 0.94 15.70 15.46
C ASP A 56 1.48 14.90 14.26
N VAL A 57 2.70 15.18 13.81
CA VAL A 57 3.40 14.41 12.76
C VAL A 57 3.63 12.97 13.21
N LEU A 58 4.07 12.73 14.45
CA LEU A 58 4.27 11.38 14.97
C LEU A 58 2.95 10.60 15.04
N ILE A 59 1.87 11.21 15.53
CA ILE A 59 0.55 10.55 15.58
C ILE A 59 0.08 10.22 14.16
N ALA A 60 0.16 11.17 13.23
CA ALA A 60 -0.21 10.96 11.84
C ALA A 60 0.65 9.87 11.18
N SER A 61 1.96 9.86 11.43
CA SER A 61 2.90 8.88 10.89
C SER A 61 2.72 7.49 11.49
N ILE A 62 2.38 7.40 12.78
CA ILE A 62 2.06 6.12 13.42
C ILE A 62 0.75 5.60 12.83
N LEU A 63 -0.31 6.41 12.75
CA LEU A 63 -1.59 5.97 12.23
C LEU A 63 -1.49 5.55 10.76
N THR A 64 -0.90 6.40 9.91
CA THR A 64 -0.79 6.11 8.48
C THR A 64 0.28 5.07 8.18
N GLY A 65 1.45 5.15 8.80
CA GLY A 65 2.55 4.21 8.62
C GLY A 65 2.25 2.82 9.18
N PHE A 66 1.70 2.69 10.38
CA PHE A 66 1.37 1.39 10.95
C PHE A 66 0.26 0.68 10.16
N LEU A 67 -0.84 1.38 9.86
CA LEU A 67 -1.97 0.77 9.12
C LEU A 67 -1.60 0.46 7.67
N SER A 68 -0.97 1.40 6.98
CA SER A 68 -0.65 1.25 5.55
C SER A 68 0.57 0.35 5.34
N LEU A 69 1.70 0.72 5.93
CA LEU A 69 2.97 0.05 5.64
C LEU A 69 3.09 -1.26 6.42
N SER A 70 2.75 -1.33 7.71
CA SER A 70 2.97 -2.57 8.47
C SER A 70 1.86 -3.58 8.22
N VAL A 71 0.61 -3.23 8.54
CA VAL A 71 -0.52 -4.14 8.39
C VAL A 71 -0.82 -4.39 6.92
N GLY A 72 -0.93 -3.33 6.11
CA GLY A 72 -1.24 -3.44 4.68
C GLY A 72 -0.22 -4.27 3.90
N VAL A 73 1.08 -3.99 4.05
CA VAL A 73 2.12 -4.73 3.31
C VAL A 73 2.23 -6.18 3.79
N LEU A 74 2.03 -6.46 5.07
CA LEU A 74 2.03 -7.83 5.58
C LEU A 74 0.87 -8.64 4.99
N ILE A 75 -0.35 -8.09 5.01
CA ILE A 75 -1.53 -8.74 4.42
C ILE A 75 -1.32 -8.94 2.91
N PHE A 76 -0.78 -7.93 2.22
CA PHE A 76 -0.49 -8.03 0.78
C PHE A 76 0.56 -9.09 0.46
N THR A 77 1.65 -9.14 1.23
CA THR A 77 2.71 -10.14 1.06
C THR A 77 2.19 -11.55 1.35
N GLN A 78 1.33 -11.69 2.35
CA GLN A 78 0.64 -12.95 2.65
C GLN A 78 -0.32 -13.35 1.53
N ALA A 79 -1.07 -12.39 0.97
CA ALA A 79 -1.95 -12.64 -0.18
C ALA A 79 -1.15 -13.13 -1.38
N ILE A 80 0.03 -12.55 -1.65
CA ILE A 80 0.93 -13.04 -2.71
C ILE A 80 1.38 -14.47 -2.43
N ASN A 81 1.70 -14.79 -1.17
CA ASN A 81 2.15 -16.12 -0.79
C ASN A 81 1.05 -17.20 -0.96
N VAL A 82 -0.21 -16.86 -0.67
CA VAL A 82 -1.34 -17.80 -0.71
C VAL A 82 -2.04 -17.84 -2.08
N ALA A 83 -2.36 -16.68 -2.64
CA ALA A 83 -3.17 -16.53 -3.86
C ALA A 83 -2.33 -16.21 -5.11
N GLY A 84 -1.05 -15.86 -4.94
CA GLY A 84 -0.17 -15.47 -6.05
C GLY A 84 -0.23 -13.99 -6.42
N VAL A 85 0.77 -13.56 -7.19
CA VAL A 85 0.98 -12.14 -7.56
C VAL A 85 -0.20 -11.57 -8.34
N SER A 86 -0.66 -12.26 -9.39
CA SER A 86 -1.71 -11.76 -10.28
C SER A 86 -3.02 -11.49 -9.52
N ALA A 87 -3.52 -12.49 -8.78
CA ALA A 87 -4.76 -12.34 -8.00
C ALA A 87 -4.64 -11.24 -6.93
N SER A 88 -3.48 -11.13 -6.27
CA SER A 88 -3.24 -10.11 -5.24
C SER A 88 -3.22 -8.70 -5.83
N ILE A 89 -2.59 -8.51 -7.00
CA ILE A 89 -2.54 -7.21 -7.68
C ILE A 89 -3.95 -6.80 -8.10
N ILE A 90 -4.72 -7.71 -8.70
CA ILE A 90 -6.08 -7.40 -9.16
C ILE A 90 -6.99 -7.04 -7.97
N ALA A 91 -6.87 -7.76 -6.84
CA ALA A 91 -7.57 -7.40 -5.61
C ALA A 91 -7.20 -5.98 -5.12
N THR A 92 -5.90 -5.64 -5.13
CA THR A 92 -5.46 -4.28 -4.74
C THR A 92 -5.85 -3.20 -5.74
N ALA A 93 -6.11 -3.54 -7.00
CA ALA A 93 -6.59 -2.57 -7.99
C ALA A 93 -7.96 -1.98 -7.61
N GLN A 94 -8.71 -2.62 -6.71
CA GLN A 94 -9.97 -2.09 -6.17
C GLN A 94 -9.80 -0.97 -5.14
N THR A 95 -8.57 -0.61 -4.78
CA THR A 95 -8.25 0.47 -3.83
C THR A 95 -9.03 1.77 -4.11
N PRO A 96 -9.20 2.27 -5.34
CA PRO A 96 -9.94 3.52 -5.60
C PRO A 96 -11.39 3.50 -5.12
N ILE A 97 -12.04 2.34 -5.08
CA ILE A 97 -13.43 2.20 -4.62
C ILE A 97 -13.46 2.20 -3.09
N LEU A 98 -12.58 1.40 -2.48
CA LEU A 98 -12.42 1.35 -1.03
C LEU A 98 -12.05 2.73 -0.49
N SER A 99 -11.13 3.44 -1.15
CA SER A 99 -10.77 4.83 -0.81
C SER A 99 -11.95 5.77 -0.89
N GLN A 100 -12.81 5.68 -1.91
CA GLN A 100 -14.01 6.53 -1.97
C GLN A 100 -14.97 6.24 -0.82
N ILE A 101 -15.19 4.97 -0.49
CA ILE A 101 -16.04 4.55 0.63
C ILE A 101 -15.45 5.04 1.95
N THR A 102 -14.17 4.80 2.20
CA THR A 102 -13.51 5.21 3.46
C THR A 102 -13.40 6.72 3.58
N THR A 103 -13.11 7.46 2.49
CA THR A 103 -13.13 8.93 2.50
C THR A 103 -14.52 9.47 2.83
N LYS A 104 -15.59 8.89 2.28
CA LYS A 104 -16.95 9.29 2.65
C LYS A 104 -17.27 8.98 4.11
N LEU A 105 -16.81 7.85 4.65
CA LEU A 105 -17.10 7.44 6.03
C LEU A 105 -16.28 8.21 7.07
N ILE A 106 -14.98 8.38 6.81
CA ILE A 106 -14.01 8.96 7.75
C ILE A 106 -13.95 10.47 7.59
N SER A 107 -13.72 10.96 6.37
CA SER A 107 -13.58 12.39 6.08
C SER A 107 -14.92 13.10 5.85
N LYS A 108 -16.03 12.34 5.78
CA LYS A 108 -17.40 12.86 5.56
C LYS A 108 -17.55 13.68 4.27
N GLU A 109 -16.69 13.44 3.29
CA GLU A 109 -16.77 14.15 2.00
C GLU A 109 -17.94 13.66 1.15
N SER A 110 -18.58 14.59 0.42
CA SER A 110 -19.68 14.27 -0.48
C SER A 110 -19.14 13.67 -1.79
N LEU A 111 -19.42 12.39 -2.02
CA LEU A 111 -19.12 11.75 -3.30
C LEU A 111 -20.12 12.20 -4.37
N SER A 112 -19.60 12.71 -5.50
CA SER A 112 -20.42 13.03 -6.65
C SER A 112 -20.99 11.76 -7.28
N ARG A 113 -22.20 11.83 -7.87
CA ARG A 113 -22.81 10.69 -8.60
C ARG A 113 -21.93 10.21 -9.76
N ARG A 114 -21.12 11.10 -10.36
CA ARG A 114 -20.17 10.77 -11.43
C ARG A 114 -18.99 9.94 -10.90
N ASN A 115 -18.48 10.28 -9.71
CA ASN A 115 -17.38 9.53 -9.08
C ASN A 115 -17.83 8.10 -8.75
N VAL A 116 -19.05 7.95 -8.21
CA VAL A 116 -19.63 6.64 -7.90
C VAL A 116 -19.80 5.79 -9.16
N LEU A 117 -20.34 6.36 -10.24
CA LEU A 117 -20.48 5.64 -11.52
C LEU A 117 -19.12 5.25 -12.11
N GLY A 118 -18.14 6.15 -12.08
CA GLY A 118 -16.76 5.83 -12.50
C GLY A 118 -16.14 4.70 -11.67
N ALA A 119 -16.38 4.69 -10.36
CA ALA A 119 -15.92 3.64 -9.46
C ALA A 119 -16.52 2.26 -9.85
N PHE A 120 -17.81 2.21 -10.21
CA PHE A 120 -18.44 0.98 -10.69
C PHE A 120 -17.87 0.49 -12.02
N VAL A 121 -17.59 1.41 -12.97
CA VAL A 121 -16.96 1.04 -14.26
C VAL A 121 -15.56 0.47 -14.03
N VAL A 122 -14.75 1.11 -13.18
CA VAL A 122 -13.42 0.60 -12.80
C VAL A 122 -13.53 -0.76 -12.12
N SER A 123 -14.46 -0.93 -11.18
CA SER A 123 -14.72 -2.21 -10.51
C SER A 123 -15.07 -3.32 -11.50
N GLY A 124 -15.98 -3.02 -12.44
CA GLY A 124 -16.40 -3.95 -13.48
C GLY A 124 -15.23 -4.36 -14.37
N GLY A 125 -14.40 -3.41 -14.81
CA GLY A 125 -13.21 -3.72 -15.61
C GLY A 125 -12.21 -4.62 -14.87
N ILE A 126 -11.98 -4.36 -13.57
CA ILE A 126 -11.12 -5.19 -12.73
C ILE A 126 -11.70 -6.61 -12.56
N LEU A 127 -13.00 -6.73 -12.30
CA LEU A 127 -13.68 -8.03 -12.17
C LEU A 127 -13.64 -8.83 -13.47
N LEU A 128 -13.84 -8.18 -14.61
CA LEU A 128 -13.72 -8.82 -15.92
C LEU A 128 -12.30 -9.33 -16.17
N ALA A 129 -11.27 -8.63 -15.71
CA ALA A 129 -9.88 -9.08 -15.80
C ALA A 129 -9.55 -10.28 -14.88
N MET A 130 -10.44 -10.65 -13.94
CA MET A 130 -10.29 -11.84 -13.08
C MET A 130 -10.92 -13.11 -13.66
N LEU A 131 -11.86 -12.97 -14.62
CA LEU A 131 -12.57 -14.08 -15.27
C LEU A 131 -11.74 -14.68 -16.42
#